data_AF-A0A1N7RW15-F1
#
_entry.id   AF-A0A1N7RW15-F1
#
_cell.length_a   1.000
_cell.length_b   1.000
_cell.length_c   1.000
_cell.angle_alpha   90.00
_cell.angle_beta   90.00
_cell.angle_gamma   90.00
#
_symmetry.space_group_name_H-M   'P 1'
#
loop_
_entity.id
_entity.type
_entity.pdbx_description
1 polymer ?
#
loop_
_entity_poly.entity_id
_entity_poly.type
_entity_poly.pdbx_seq_one_letter_code
_entity_poly.pdbx_strand_id
1 'polypeptide(L)'
;MSKGRKPGQQAEKRQFSSLYLMELARGSSHIASTLSPATQHEAIAEVLQEFRLQHGADKLLLFRDLLAQRLKDRENPQAAQAVLSFDPR
;
A
#
# COMPACT_ATOMS: atom_id res chain seq x y z
N MET A 1 17.00 -13.52 16.72
CA MET A 1 15.80 -14.38 16.80
C MET A 1 14.86 -14.01 15.66
N SER A 2 14.96 -14.67 14.51
CA SER A 2 14.17 -14.32 13.33
C SER A 2 12.93 -15.20 13.26
N LYS A 3 11.78 -14.66 13.68
CA LYS A 3 10.46 -15.30 13.55
C LYS A 3 10.23 -15.62 12.06
N GLY A 4 10.28 -16.90 11.69
CA GLY A 4 9.92 -17.37 10.36
C GLY A 4 8.50 -16.91 10.04
N ARG A 5 8.35 -16.09 8.99
CA ARG A 5 7.03 -15.73 8.45
C ARG A 5 6.31 -17.02 8.05
N LYS A 6 5.15 -17.29 8.65
CA LYS A 6 4.37 -18.51 8.40
C LYS A 6 4.02 -18.61 6.90
N PRO A 7 4.21 -19.77 6.25
CA PRO A 7 3.97 -19.94 4.81
C PRO A 7 2.55 -19.54 4.36
N GLY A 8 1.54 -19.74 5.22
CA GLY A 8 0.15 -19.34 4.94
C GLY A 8 -0.04 -17.83 4.77
N GLN A 9 0.65 -17.00 5.56
CA GLN A 9 0.56 -15.53 5.47
C GLN A 9 1.21 -15.00 4.18
N GLN A 10 2.26 -15.68 3.68
CA GLN A 10 2.88 -15.31 2.42
C GLN A 10 2.00 -15.72 1.22
N ALA A 11 1.34 -16.87 1.29
CA ALA A 11 0.41 -17.31 0.25
C ALA A 11 -0.81 -16.38 0.14
N GLU A 12 -1.41 -16.02 1.28
CA GLU A 12 -2.52 -15.06 1.36
C GLU A 12 -2.11 -13.68 0.80
N LYS A 13 -0.93 -13.18 1.20
CA LYS A 13 -0.42 -11.91 0.69
C LYS A 13 -0.16 -11.93 -0.82
N ARG A 14 0.29 -13.06 -1.38
CA ARG A 14 0.44 -13.24 -2.84
C ARG A 14 -0.90 -13.27 -3.55
N GLN A 15 -1.87 -14.03 -3.05
CA GLN A 15 -3.22 -14.06 -3.61
C GLN A 15 -3.87 -12.67 -3.61
N PHE A 16 -3.77 -11.96 -2.48
CA PHE A 16 -4.24 -10.58 -2.36
C PHE A 16 -3.53 -9.63 -3.32
N SER A 17 -2.21 -9.74 -3.46
CA SER A 17 -1.43 -8.94 -4.42
C SER A 17 -1.85 -9.17 -5.87
N SER A 18 -2.24 -10.40 -6.21
CA SER A 18 -2.77 -10.74 -7.54
C SER A 18 -4.19 -10.21 -7.72
N LEU A 19 -5.04 -10.31 -6.70
CA LEU A 19 -6.43 -9.85 -6.73
C LEU A 19 -6.54 -8.34 -6.94
N TYR A 20 -5.69 -7.56 -6.27
CA TYR A 20 -5.68 -6.09 -6.31
C TYR A 20 -4.49 -5.52 -7.09
N LEU A 21 -4.01 -6.26 -8.09
CA LEU A 21 -2.81 -5.90 -8.85
C LEU A 21 -2.93 -4.51 -9.50
N MET A 22 -4.11 -4.20 -10.05
CA MET A 22 -4.36 -2.94 -10.76
C MET A 22 -4.41 -1.75 -9.80
N GLU A 23 -5.09 -1.90 -8.68
CA GLU A 23 -5.21 -0.90 -7.62
C GLU A 23 -3.83 -0.61 -6.99
N LEU A 24 -3.04 -1.65 -6.74
CA LEU A 24 -1.66 -1.52 -6.26
C LEU A 24 -0.77 -0.81 -7.30
N ALA A 25 -0.90 -1.16 -8.58
CA ALA A 25 -0.13 -0.53 -9.66
C ALA A 25 -0.50 0.96 -9.81
N ARG A 26 -1.81 1.27 -9.84
CA ARG A 26 -2.34 2.64 -9.93
C ARG A 26 -1.93 3.48 -8.73
N GLY A 27 -2.18 3.00 -7.51
CA GLY A 27 -1.86 3.72 -6.29
C GLY A 27 -0.36 3.98 -6.13
N SER A 28 0.48 2.96 -6.37
CA SER A 28 1.93 3.15 -6.30
C SER A 28 2.45 4.12 -7.36
N SER A 29 1.89 4.11 -8.57
CA SER A 29 2.25 5.06 -9.62
C SER A 29 1.85 6.49 -9.25
N HIS A 30 0.61 6.67 -8.78
CA HIS A 30 0.08 7.98 -8.42
C HIS A 30 0.90 8.62 -7.29
N ILE A 31 1.12 7.90 -6.20
CA ILE A 31 1.92 8.37 -5.07
C ILE A 31 3.36 8.69 -5.50
N ALA A 32 3.99 7.82 -6.30
CA ALA A 32 5.37 8.02 -6.74
C ALA A 32 5.54 9.23 -7.69
N SER A 33 4.48 9.65 -8.39
CA SER A 33 4.51 10.82 -9.28
C SER A 33 4.38 12.17 -8.56
N THR A 34 4.11 12.18 -7.26
CA THR A 34 3.94 13.42 -6.49
C THR A 34 5.27 14.12 -6.25
N LEU A 35 5.28 15.45 -6.39
CA LEU A 35 6.51 16.27 -6.30
C LEU A 35 6.74 16.91 -4.94
N SER A 36 5.75 16.89 -4.05
CA SER A 36 5.83 17.51 -2.73
C SER A 36 5.27 16.59 -1.64
N PRO A 37 5.73 16.73 -0.39
CA PRO A 37 5.15 15.98 0.73
C PRO A 37 3.63 16.22 0.90
N ALA A 38 3.14 17.43 0.63
CA ALA A 38 1.72 17.75 0.73
C ALA A 38 0.89 16.98 -0.30
N THR A 39 1.28 17.05 -1.58
CA THR A 39 0.59 16.31 -2.65
C THR A 39 0.77 14.80 -2.52
N GLN A 40 1.88 14.33 -1.94
CA GLN A 40 2.06 12.92 -1.58
C GLN A 40 1.07 12.48 -0.51
N HIS A 41 0.87 13.29 0.53
CA HIS A 41 -0.09 13.00 1.59
C HIS A 41 -1.53 12.92 1.07
N GLU A 42 -1.93 13.84 0.19
CA GLU A 42 -3.22 13.81 -0.50
C GLU A 42 -3.39 12.56 -1.35
N ALA A 43 -2.39 12.22 -2.18
CA ALA A 43 -2.42 11.01 -3.00
C ALA A 43 -2.53 9.72 -2.17
N ILE A 44 -1.87 9.66 -1.00
CA ILE A 44 -2.00 8.53 -0.07
C ILE A 44 -3.42 8.46 0.49
N ALA A 45 -3.98 9.60 0.92
CA ALA A 45 -5.34 9.67 1.45
C ALA A 45 -6.37 9.18 0.42
N GLU A 46 -6.26 9.68 -0.82
CA GLU A 46 -7.15 9.30 -1.93
C GLU A 46 -7.08 7.80 -2.23
N VAL A 47 -5.87 7.25 -2.40
CA VAL A 47 -5.68 5.83 -2.72
C VAL A 47 -6.24 4.92 -1.62
N LEU A 48 -6.00 5.25 -0.35
CA LEU A 48 -6.50 4.45 0.77
C LEU A 48 -8.01 4.60 0.96
N GLN A 49 -8.56 5.79 0.77
CA GLN A 49 -9.99 6.04 0.87
C GLN A 49 -10.76 5.36 -0.28
N GLU A 50 -10.29 5.46 -1.52
CA GLU A 50 -10.89 4.80 -2.69
C GLU A 50 -10.93 3.28 -2.46
N PHE A 51 -9.81 2.68 -2.03
CA PHE A 51 -9.75 1.25 -1.73
C PHE A 51 -10.71 0.85 -0.61
N ARG A 52 -10.76 1.62 0.48
CA ARG A 52 -11.66 1.37 1.62
C ARG A 52 -13.13 1.42 1.19
N LEU A 53 -13.51 2.40 0.37
CA LEU A 53 -14.88 2.56 -0.11
C LEU A 53 -15.30 1.39 -1.02
N GLN A 54 -14.38 0.87 -1.83
CA GLN A 54 -14.67 -0.22 -2.78
C GLN A 54 -14.64 -1.61 -2.15
N HIS A 55 -13.76 -1.85 -1.17
CA HIS A 55 -13.45 -3.21 -0.71
C HIS A 55 -13.62 -3.44 0.80
N GLY A 56 -13.86 -2.37 1.57
CA GLY A 56 -14.04 -2.43 3.01
C GLY A 56 -12.75 -2.19 3.80
N ALA A 57 -12.93 -1.80 5.07
CA ALA A 57 -11.83 -1.51 5.98
C ALA A 57 -11.04 -2.76 6.43
N ASP A 58 -11.65 -3.95 6.35
CA ASP A 58 -11.03 -5.23 6.73
C ASP A 58 -9.78 -5.55 5.89
N LYS A 59 -9.76 -5.08 4.63
CA LYS A 59 -8.68 -5.35 3.67
C LYS A 59 -7.63 -4.23 3.62
N LEU A 60 -7.94 -3.08 4.23
CA LEU A 60 -7.16 -1.86 4.08
C LEU A 60 -5.74 -2.00 4.62
N LEU A 61 -5.56 -2.69 5.76
CA LEU A 61 -4.24 -2.87 6.35
C LEU A 61 -3.31 -3.69 5.45
N LEU A 62 -3.81 -4.79 4.88
CA LEU A 62 -3.04 -5.64 3.98
C LEU A 62 -2.73 -4.93 2.66
N PHE A 63 -3.68 -4.16 2.14
CA PHE A 63 -3.48 -3.31 0.97
C PHE A 63 -2.40 -2.25 1.23
N ARG A 64 -2.47 -1.54 2.35
CA ARG A 64 -1.47 -0.53 2.77
C ARG A 64 -0.06 -1.11 2.84
N ASP A 65 0.09 -2.30 3.42
CA ASP A 65 1.36 -3.01 3.50
C ASP A 65 1.92 -3.40 2.13
N LEU A 66 1.06 -3.79 1.21
CA LEU A 66 1.45 -4.14 -0.17
C LEU A 66 1.78 -2.91 -1.00
N LEU A 67 1.04 -1.83 -0.83
CA LEU A 67 1.29 -0.55 -1.47
C LEU A 67 2.65 0.01 -1.05
N ALA A 68 2.96 -0.03 0.24
CA ALA A 68 4.28 0.35 0.76
C ALA A 68 5.41 -0.54 0.20
N GLN A 69 5.17 -1.86 0.06
CA GLN A 69 6.15 -2.75 -0.57
C GLN A 69 6.40 -2.36 -2.03
N ARG A 70 5.34 -2.10 -2.82
CA ARG A 70 5.47 -1.67 -4.22
C ARG A 70 6.23 -0.35 -4.36
N LEU A 71 6.06 0.58 -3.44
CA LEU A 71 6.82 1.84 -3.42
C LEU A 71 8.30 1.62 -3.10
N LYS A 72 8.63 0.70 -2.19
CA LYS A 72 10.02 0.28 -1.94
C LYS A 72 10.65 -0.36 -3.17
N ASP A 73 9.91 -1.25 -3.84
CA ASP A 73 10.37 -1.94 -5.05
C ASP A 73 10.60 -0.97 -6.22
N ARG A 74 9.95 0.21 -6.19
CA ARG A 74 10.16 1.34 -7.11
C ARG A 74 11.23 2.34 -6.63
N GLU A 75 12.07 1.96 -5.68
CA GLU A 75 13.12 2.80 -5.10
C GLU A 75 12.61 4.10 -4.44
N ASN A 76 11.36 4.10 -3.95
CA ASN A 76 10.77 5.22 -3.22
C ASN A 76 10.49 4.85 -1.75
N PRO A 77 11.52 4.67 -0.92
CA PRO A 77 11.36 4.26 0.48
C PRO A 77 10.72 5.34 1.36
N GLN A 78 10.85 6.62 1.00
CA GLN A 78 10.20 7.71 1.72
C GLN A 78 8.68 7.66 1.57
N ALA A 79 8.17 7.51 0.34
CA ALA A 79 6.74 7.32 0.11
C ALA A 79 6.22 6.05 0.78
N ALA A 80 7.00 4.96 0.75
CA ALA A 80 6.63 3.73 1.45
C ALA A 80 6.48 3.95 2.97
N GLN A 81 7.40 4.71 3.58
CA GLN A 81 7.29 5.05 4.99
C GLN A 81 6.09 5.96 5.27
N ALA A 82 5.82 6.94 4.40
CA ALA A 82 4.65 7.80 4.50
C ALA A 82 3.35 6.99 4.47
N VAL A 83 3.22 6.02 3.57
CA VAL A 83 2.06 5.10 3.51
C VAL A 83 1.89 4.29 4.80
N LEU A 84 2.98 3.78 5.38
CA LEU A 84 2.93 2.98 6.62
C LEU A 84 2.60 3.82 7.85
N SER A 85 3.04 5.07 7.88
CA SER A 85 2.78 6.02 8.96
C SER A 85 1.43 6.74 8.81
N PHE A 86 0.76 6.61 7.65
CA PHE A 86 -0.53 7.23 7.39
C PHE A 86 -1.61 6.61 8.27
N ASP A 87 -2.41 7.46 8.92
CA ASP A 87 -3.58 7.07 9.72
C ASP A 87 -4.85 7.20 8.87
N PRO A 88 -5.36 6.09 8.29
CA PRO A 88 -6.61 6.12 7.54
C PRO A 88 -7.79 6.24 8.52
N ARG A 89 -8.25 7.46 8.75
CA ARG A 89 -9.50 7.76 9.47
C ARG A 89 -10.70 7.13 8.77
#